data_AF-A0AAU1LLZ3-F1
#
_entry.id   AF-A0AAU1LLZ3-F1
#
_cell.length_a   1.000
_cell.length_b   1.000
_cell.length_c   1.000
_cell.angle_alpha   90.00
_cell.angle_beta   90.00
_cell.angle_gamma   90.00
#
_symmetry.space_group_name_H-M   'P 1'
#
loop_
_entity.id
_entity.type
_entity.pdbx_description
1 polymer ?
#
loop_
_entity_poly.entity_id
_entity_poly.type
_entity_poly.pdbx_seq_one_letter_code
_entity_poly.pdbx_strand_id
1 'polypeptide(L)'
;MAAMTALTTLCPPPGPTSNIHWETVEATLGMPLPQDYKELADRYGPGVFNGFVHVYHPHGATEHADLTGPVPGRIRARLSKDREQGTHPVPYDPETLFACAVTDNGAYLFWITDPAGDPDRWRIAVNQARGPDWFTYDGTLTAFLTAVLGGRIEVPLFPVSLGEAPAGFAPARPVPRQPGPLPGHRPVDTGTIRSWARARGYDVPPRGRIPLEVREAWERRGPKG
;
A
#
# COMPACT_ATOMS: atom_id res chain seq x y z
N MET A 1 -19.46 -12.85 -9.00
CA MET A 1 -19.50 -14.24 -9.53
C MET A 1 -18.81 -14.36 -10.90
N ALA A 2 -19.40 -13.94 -12.04
CA ALA A 2 -18.82 -14.21 -13.36
C ALA A 2 -17.39 -13.64 -13.57
N ALA A 3 -17.12 -12.43 -13.08
CA ALA A 3 -15.80 -11.80 -13.19
C ALA A 3 -14.72 -12.57 -12.42
N MET A 4 -15.01 -13.06 -11.21
CA MET A 4 -14.07 -13.86 -10.41
C MET A 4 -13.70 -15.18 -11.10
N THR A 5 -14.69 -15.88 -11.65
CA THR A 5 -14.45 -17.13 -12.40
C THR A 5 -13.60 -16.86 -13.64
N ALA A 6 -13.87 -15.78 -14.37
CA ALA A 6 -13.07 -15.39 -15.52
C ALA A 6 -11.62 -15.04 -15.10
N LEU A 7 -11.45 -14.30 -14.00
CA LEU A 7 -10.14 -13.94 -13.48
C LEU A 7 -9.32 -15.16 -13.08
N THR A 8 -9.90 -16.10 -12.34
CA THR A 8 -9.20 -17.33 -11.90
C THR A 8 -8.91 -18.30 -13.02
N THR A 9 -9.67 -18.25 -14.12
CA THR A 9 -9.36 -18.98 -15.35
C THR A 9 -8.19 -18.34 -16.11
N LEU A 10 -8.19 -17.00 -16.19
CA LEU A 10 -7.18 -16.22 -16.89
C LEU A 10 -5.84 -16.22 -16.14
N CYS A 11 -5.87 -16.08 -14.82
CA CYS A 11 -4.72 -15.99 -13.93
C CYS A 11 -4.92 -16.98 -12.76
N PRO A 12 -4.47 -18.23 -12.86
CA PRO A 12 -4.71 -19.23 -11.82
C PRO A 12 -4.13 -18.80 -10.46
N PRO A 13 -4.88 -18.94 -9.35
CA PRO A 13 -4.41 -18.56 -8.02
C PRO A 13 -3.30 -19.49 -7.50
N PRO A 14 -2.41 -18.99 -6.63
CA PRO A 14 -1.14 -19.66 -6.30
C PRO A 14 -1.24 -20.84 -5.31
N GLY A 15 -2.42 -21.15 -4.76
CA GLY A 15 -2.57 -22.23 -3.78
C GLY A 15 -3.70 -22.00 -2.78
N PRO A 16 -3.57 -22.45 -1.52
CA PRO A 16 -4.66 -22.37 -0.54
C PRO A 16 -5.07 -20.93 -0.23
N THR A 17 -6.34 -20.78 0.13
CA THR A 17 -6.98 -19.49 0.39
C THR A 17 -6.48 -18.84 1.68
N SER A 18 -6.46 -17.52 1.72
CA SER A 18 -6.30 -16.76 2.96
C SER A 18 -7.55 -16.91 3.83
N ASN A 19 -7.38 -16.97 5.15
CA ASN A 19 -8.49 -16.92 6.10
C ASN A 19 -8.56 -15.51 6.70
N ILE A 20 -9.38 -14.64 6.12
CA ILE A 20 -9.47 -13.23 6.52
C ILE A 20 -10.72 -13.03 7.37
N HIS A 21 -10.55 -12.42 8.55
CA HIS A 21 -11.66 -12.04 9.42
C HIS A 21 -12.24 -10.68 8.97
N TRP A 22 -13.09 -10.71 7.94
CA TRP A 22 -13.61 -9.51 7.29
C TRP A 22 -14.31 -8.53 8.21
N GLU A 23 -15.06 -9.01 9.21
CA GLU A 23 -15.70 -8.15 10.22
C GLU A 23 -14.67 -7.26 10.96
N THR A 24 -13.49 -7.80 11.27
CA THR A 24 -12.41 -7.04 11.93
C THR A 24 -11.78 -6.04 10.96
N VAL A 25 -11.59 -6.43 9.70
CA VAL A 25 -11.04 -5.55 8.66
C VAL A 25 -11.98 -4.36 8.40
N GLU A 26 -13.27 -4.62 8.16
CA GLU A 26 -14.28 -3.59 7.91
C GLU A 26 -14.47 -2.70 9.15
N ALA A 27 -14.44 -3.25 10.37
CA ALA A 27 -14.46 -2.46 11.60
C ALA A 27 -13.22 -1.56 11.76
N THR A 28 -12.03 -2.04 11.38
CA THR A 28 -10.78 -1.26 11.40
C THR A 28 -10.82 -0.11 10.39
N LEU A 29 -11.37 -0.36 9.20
CA LEU A 29 -11.51 0.66 8.15
C LEU A 29 -12.68 1.62 8.40
N GLY A 30 -13.67 1.22 9.21
CA GLY A 30 -14.89 1.98 9.44
C GLY A 30 -15.84 2.01 8.25
N MET A 31 -15.70 1.06 7.31
CA MET A 31 -16.53 0.97 6.11
C MET A 31 -16.65 -0.49 5.63
N PRO A 32 -17.76 -0.86 4.97
CA PRO A 32 -17.88 -2.17 4.33
C PRO A 32 -16.98 -2.22 3.09
N LEU A 33 -16.61 -3.43 2.66
CA LEU A 33 -15.80 -3.65 1.47
C LEU A 33 -16.57 -4.40 0.38
N PRO A 34 -16.24 -4.18 -0.91
CA PRO A 34 -16.88 -4.89 -2.01
C PRO A 34 -16.71 -6.41 -1.87
N GLN A 35 -17.77 -7.17 -2.14
CA GLN A 35 -17.76 -8.62 -2.04
C GLN A 35 -16.73 -9.25 -2.99
N ASP A 36 -16.55 -8.67 -4.18
CA ASP A 36 -15.60 -9.20 -5.16
C ASP A 36 -14.13 -9.04 -4.72
N TYR A 37 -13.82 -7.97 -4.00
CA TYR A 37 -12.51 -7.78 -3.38
C TYR A 37 -12.29 -8.79 -2.24
N LYS A 38 -13.31 -9.05 -1.42
CA LYS A 38 -13.20 -10.03 -0.34
C LYS A 38 -12.88 -11.43 -0.89
N GLU A 39 -13.61 -11.84 -1.91
CA GLU A 39 -13.35 -13.10 -2.64
C GLU A 39 -11.95 -13.10 -3.28
N LEU A 40 -11.51 -11.97 -3.86
CA LEU A 40 -10.19 -11.85 -4.49
C LEU A 40 -9.07 -12.05 -3.47
N ALA A 41 -9.16 -11.34 -2.34
CA ALA A 41 -8.16 -11.39 -1.27
C ALA A 41 -8.12 -12.78 -0.62
N ASP A 42 -9.28 -13.38 -0.33
CA ASP A 42 -9.34 -14.75 0.18
C ASP A 42 -8.73 -15.74 -0.82
N ARG A 43 -8.94 -15.56 -2.12
CA ARG A 43 -8.47 -16.52 -3.14
C ARG A 43 -7.00 -16.40 -3.51
N TYR A 44 -6.47 -15.20 -3.62
CA TYR A 44 -5.10 -14.95 -4.11
C TYR A 44 -4.12 -14.68 -2.97
N GLY A 45 -4.60 -14.17 -1.83
CA GLY A 45 -3.74 -13.63 -0.78
C GLY A 45 -2.96 -12.39 -1.22
N PRO A 46 -1.99 -11.93 -0.41
CA PRO A 46 -1.14 -10.81 -0.77
C PRO A 46 -0.22 -11.16 -1.95
N GLY A 47 -0.08 -10.25 -2.92
CA GLY A 47 0.81 -10.46 -4.06
C GLY A 47 0.63 -9.42 -5.16
N VAL A 48 1.06 -9.79 -6.36
CA VAL A 48 1.08 -8.90 -7.53
C VAL A 48 0.63 -9.62 -8.79
N PHE A 49 -0.24 -8.98 -9.57
CA PHE A 49 -0.66 -9.44 -10.90
C PHE A 49 0.27 -8.90 -11.98
N ASN A 50 0.74 -9.77 -12.88
CA ASN A 50 1.69 -9.49 -13.97
C ASN A 50 2.95 -8.71 -13.52
N GLY A 51 3.35 -8.84 -12.25
CA GLY A 51 4.45 -8.05 -11.69
C GLY A 51 4.20 -6.53 -11.71
N PHE A 52 2.95 -6.10 -11.91
CA PHE A 52 2.61 -4.71 -12.15
C PHE A 52 1.53 -4.19 -11.19
N VAL A 53 0.42 -4.90 -10.96
CA VAL A 53 -0.67 -4.43 -10.09
C VAL A 53 -0.59 -5.09 -8.72
N HIS A 54 -0.24 -4.30 -7.70
CA HIS A 54 -0.16 -4.71 -6.31
C HIS A 54 -1.47 -4.34 -5.59
N VAL A 55 -2.34 -5.32 -5.42
CA VAL A 55 -3.59 -5.14 -4.67
C VAL A 55 -3.25 -5.09 -3.18
N TYR A 56 -3.71 -4.05 -2.49
CA TYR A 56 -3.55 -3.96 -1.05
C TYR A 56 -4.37 -5.06 -0.38
N HIS A 57 -3.78 -5.71 0.62
CA HIS A 57 -4.34 -6.88 1.26
C HIS A 57 -4.30 -6.69 2.79
N PRO A 58 -5.29 -7.15 3.58
CA PRO A 58 -5.30 -6.91 5.04
C PRO A 58 -4.17 -7.65 5.77
N HIS A 59 -3.63 -8.70 5.16
CA HIS A 59 -2.42 -9.40 5.62
C HIS A 59 -1.16 -9.01 4.83
N GLY A 60 -1.13 -7.82 4.22
CA GLY A 60 0.05 -7.30 3.55
C GLY A 60 1.24 -7.21 4.50
N ALA A 61 2.41 -7.71 4.09
CA ALA A 61 3.57 -7.81 4.98
C ALA A 61 4.25 -6.45 5.29
N THR A 62 3.87 -5.39 4.59
CA THR A 62 4.46 -4.05 4.72
C THR A 62 3.37 -2.98 4.70
N GLU A 63 3.65 -1.79 5.24
CA GLU A 63 2.70 -0.66 5.19
C GLU A 63 2.29 -0.28 3.75
N HIS A 64 3.11 -0.59 2.76
CA HIS A 64 2.87 -0.32 1.34
C HIS A 64 2.04 -1.40 0.63
N ALA A 65 1.70 -2.48 1.32
CA ALA A 65 0.87 -3.56 0.80
C ALA A 65 -0.34 -3.85 1.71
N ASP A 66 -0.41 -3.23 2.88
CA ASP A 66 -1.46 -3.43 3.87
C ASP A 66 -2.65 -2.50 3.60
N LEU A 67 -3.82 -3.09 3.33
CA LEU A 67 -5.07 -2.36 3.11
C LEU A 67 -5.47 -1.54 4.35
N THR A 68 -5.21 -2.07 5.54
CA THR A 68 -5.54 -1.44 6.83
C THR A 68 -4.42 -0.55 7.37
N GLY A 69 -3.31 -0.47 6.62
CA GLY A 69 -2.15 0.32 6.96
C GLY A 69 -2.38 1.84 6.81
N PRO A 70 -1.38 2.65 7.15
CA PRO A 70 -1.49 4.11 7.09
C PRO A 70 -1.45 4.68 5.66
N VAL A 71 -1.03 3.88 4.67
CA VAL A 71 -0.77 4.36 3.30
C VAL A 71 -2.03 4.87 2.59
N PRO A 72 -3.18 4.16 2.57
CA PRO A 72 -4.42 4.69 1.99
C PRO A 72 -4.82 6.07 2.55
N GLY A 73 -4.71 6.26 3.87
CA GLY A 73 -4.99 7.55 4.51
C GLY A 73 -4.02 8.66 4.11
N ARG A 74 -2.72 8.35 3.99
CA ARG A 74 -1.70 9.31 3.49
C ARG A 74 -1.97 9.72 2.04
N ILE A 75 -2.39 8.78 1.19
CA ILE A 75 -2.73 9.05 -0.22
C ILE A 75 -3.95 9.98 -0.28
N ARG A 76 -5.02 9.70 0.47
CA ARG A 76 -6.19 10.59 0.54
C ARG A 76 -5.80 12.01 0.97
N ALA A 77 -5.03 12.15 2.06
CA ALA A 77 -4.57 13.47 2.52
C ALA A 77 -3.75 14.21 1.46
N ARG A 78 -2.96 13.49 0.66
CA ARG A 78 -2.22 14.07 -0.46
C ARG A 78 -3.16 14.58 -1.56
N LEU A 79 -4.17 13.79 -1.94
CA LEU A 79 -5.18 14.18 -2.93
C LEU A 79 -5.98 15.40 -2.48
N SER A 80 -6.36 15.48 -1.20
CA SER A 80 -7.03 16.66 -0.62
C SER A 80 -6.17 17.92 -0.78
N LYS A 81 -4.89 17.82 -0.43
CA LYS A 81 -3.95 18.94 -0.60
C LYS A 81 -3.78 19.33 -2.07
N ASP A 82 -3.63 18.37 -2.98
CA ASP A 82 -3.46 18.64 -4.41
C ASP A 82 -4.71 19.34 -5.01
N ARG A 83 -5.91 18.93 -4.57
CA ARG A 83 -7.19 19.57 -4.93
C ARG A 83 -7.32 20.99 -4.36
N GLU A 84 -7.02 21.19 -3.08
CA GLU A 84 -7.05 22.51 -2.42
C GLU A 84 -6.07 23.50 -3.05
N GLN A 85 -4.89 23.03 -3.43
CA GLN A 85 -3.83 23.84 -4.04
C GLN A 85 -3.97 23.99 -5.55
N GLY A 86 -4.92 23.29 -6.18
CA GLY A 86 -5.10 23.27 -7.63
C GLY A 86 -3.86 22.79 -8.41
N THR A 87 -2.96 22.04 -7.77
CA THR A 87 -1.68 21.63 -8.36
C THR A 87 -1.86 20.47 -9.34
N HIS A 88 -2.79 19.57 -9.03
CA HIS A 88 -3.23 18.50 -9.92
C HIS A 88 -4.76 18.37 -9.84
N PRO A 89 -5.48 18.33 -10.98
CA PRO A 89 -6.91 18.12 -10.97
C PRO A 89 -7.23 16.72 -10.41
N VAL A 90 -8.09 16.68 -9.38
CA VAL A 90 -8.67 15.46 -8.83
C VAL A 90 -10.17 15.50 -9.16
N PRO A 91 -10.67 14.63 -10.07
CA PRO A 91 -12.04 14.72 -10.57
C PRO A 91 -13.09 14.20 -9.58
N TYR A 92 -12.66 13.57 -8.50
CA TYR A 92 -13.50 13.05 -7.42
C TYR A 92 -13.28 13.83 -6.13
N ASP A 93 -14.22 13.69 -5.20
CA ASP A 93 -13.93 14.09 -3.83
C ASP A 93 -12.88 13.14 -3.24
N PRO A 94 -11.74 13.63 -2.72
CA PRO A 94 -10.75 12.78 -2.06
C PRO A 94 -11.35 11.95 -0.90
N GLU A 95 -12.41 12.43 -0.25
CA GLU A 95 -13.11 11.67 0.80
C GLU A 95 -13.89 10.46 0.27
N THR A 96 -14.21 10.43 -1.03
CA THR A 96 -14.83 9.28 -1.69
C THR A 96 -13.83 8.39 -2.43
N LEU A 97 -12.52 8.61 -2.24
CA LEU A 97 -11.47 7.79 -2.83
C LEU A 97 -10.76 6.96 -1.77
N PHE A 98 -10.82 5.64 -1.93
CA PHE A 98 -10.06 4.71 -1.10
C PHE A 98 -9.06 3.93 -1.96
N ALA A 99 -7.76 4.12 -1.70
CA ALA A 99 -6.72 3.42 -2.45
C ALA A 99 -6.74 1.92 -2.15
N CYS A 100 -6.95 1.10 -3.18
CA CYS A 100 -7.08 -0.36 -3.06
C CYS A 100 -5.97 -1.13 -3.78
N ALA A 101 -5.22 -0.47 -4.67
CA ALA A 101 -4.02 -1.03 -5.26
C ALA A 101 -3.03 0.06 -5.67
N VAL A 102 -1.80 -0.35 -5.95
CA VAL A 102 -0.75 0.48 -6.56
C VAL A 102 -0.12 -0.29 -7.70
N THR A 103 0.29 0.41 -8.75
CA THR A 103 1.05 -0.16 -9.84
C THR A 103 2.55 0.06 -9.67
N ASP A 104 3.37 -0.75 -10.34
CA ASP A 104 4.83 -0.61 -10.31
C ASP A 104 5.33 0.76 -10.83
N ASN A 105 4.58 1.40 -11.73
CA ASN A 105 4.86 2.77 -12.19
C ASN A 105 4.29 3.88 -11.27
N GLY A 106 3.74 3.52 -10.11
CA GLY A 106 3.32 4.43 -9.05
C GLY A 106 1.92 5.04 -9.23
N ALA A 107 1.11 4.54 -10.16
CA ALA A 107 -0.30 4.87 -10.23
C ALA A 107 -1.04 4.14 -9.12
N TYR A 108 -2.04 4.78 -8.53
CA TYR A 108 -2.95 4.17 -7.57
C TYR A 108 -4.26 3.84 -8.24
N LEU A 109 -4.83 2.71 -7.84
CA LEU A 109 -6.21 2.35 -8.12
C LEU A 109 -7.02 2.65 -6.86
N PHE A 110 -8.20 3.20 -7.06
CA PHE A 110 -9.11 3.61 -6.00
C PHE A 110 -10.47 2.95 -6.20
N TRP A 111 -11.09 2.52 -5.11
CA TRP A 111 -12.54 2.47 -5.06
C TRP A 111 -13.09 3.89 -4.96
N ILE A 112 -14.05 4.21 -5.82
CA ILE A 112 -14.91 5.39 -5.65
C ILE A 112 -16.04 4.97 -4.71
N THR A 113 -15.94 5.35 -3.44
CA THR A 113 -16.80 4.88 -2.33
C THR A 113 -18.16 5.59 -2.27
N ASP A 114 -18.73 5.86 -3.43
CA ASP A 114 -20.03 6.50 -3.61
C ASP A 114 -20.92 5.63 -4.52
N PRO A 115 -22.10 5.17 -4.05
CA PRO A 115 -22.67 5.41 -2.72
C PRO A 115 -21.99 4.59 -1.61
N ALA A 116 -21.75 5.21 -0.45
CA ALA A 116 -21.06 4.57 0.68
C ALA A 116 -21.76 3.31 1.23
N GLY A 117 -23.09 3.22 1.08
CA GLY A 117 -23.90 2.10 1.58
C GLY A 117 -24.02 0.89 0.64
N ASP A 118 -23.41 0.94 -0.55
CA ASP A 118 -23.50 -0.14 -1.54
C ASP A 118 -22.13 -0.38 -2.19
N PRO A 119 -21.20 -1.03 -1.47
CA PRO A 119 -19.82 -1.21 -1.92
C PRO A 119 -19.68 -2.05 -3.19
N ASP A 120 -20.66 -2.92 -3.49
CA ASP A 120 -20.64 -3.73 -4.71
C ASP A 120 -20.89 -2.91 -5.98
N ARG A 121 -21.31 -1.64 -5.83
CA ARG A 121 -21.46 -0.67 -6.93
C ARG A 121 -20.27 0.26 -7.08
N TRP A 122 -19.28 0.19 -6.19
CA TRP A 122 -18.10 1.05 -6.28
C TRP A 122 -17.33 0.77 -7.56
N ARG A 123 -16.96 1.87 -8.22
CA ARG A 123 -16.21 1.86 -9.47
C ARG A 123 -14.72 2.00 -9.19
N ILE A 124 -13.91 1.76 -10.22
CA ILE A 124 -12.46 1.92 -10.13
C ILE A 124 -12.05 3.23 -10.78
N ALA A 125 -11.29 4.04 -10.04
CA ALA A 125 -10.52 5.15 -10.59
C ALA A 125 -9.03 4.82 -10.57
N VAL A 126 -8.30 5.29 -11.57
CA VAL A 126 -6.83 5.16 -11.66
C VAL A 126 -6.26 6.54 -11.89
N ASN A 127 -5.31 6.98 -11.06
CA ASN A 127 -4.63 8.25 -11.27
C ASN A 127 -3.33 8.06 -12.04
N GLN A 128 -2.89 9.11 -12.73
CA GLN A 128 -1.52 9.20 -13.22
C GLN A 128 -0.59 9.50 -12.04
N ALA A 129 0.48 8.70 -11.89
CA ALA A 129 1.42 8.83 -10.78
C ALA A 129 2.01 10.25 -10.62
N ARG A 130 2.24 10.93 -11.74
CA ARG A 130 2.89 12.25 -11.81
C ARG A 130 2.25 13.12 -12.89
N GLY A 131 0.93 13.26 -12.86
CA GLY A 131 0.25 14.16 -13.79
C GLY A 131 -1.25 14.26 -13.54
N PRO A 132 -1.96 15.00 -14.41
CA PRO A 132 -3.35 15.38 -14.20
C PRO A 132 -4.34 14.29 -14.61
N ASP A 133 -3.89 13.25 -15.31
CA ASP A 133 -4.80 12.32 -15.97
C ASP A 133 -5.40 11.30 -15.01
N TRP A 134 -6.66 10.97 -15.26
CA TRP A 134 -7.40 9.93 -14.55
C TRP A 134 -8.12 9.03 -15.55
N PHE A 135 -8.24 7.76 -15.19
CA PHE A 135 -9.04 6.78 -15.91
C PHE A 135 -10.09 6.20 -14.98
N THR A 136 -11.29 5.97 -15.50
CA THR A 136 -12.41 5.42 -14.72
C THR A 136 -12.96 4.20 -15.41
N TYR A 137 -13.21 3.16 -14.62
CA TYR A 137 -13.81 1.93 -15.07
C TYR A 137 -15.13 1.69 -14.33
N ASP A 138 -16.21 1.59 -15.11
CA ASP A 138 -17.54 1.27 -14.60
C ASP A 138 -17.65 -0.25 -14.36
N GLY A 139 -17.15 -0.70 -13.22
CA GLY A 139 -17.22 -2.09 -12.80
C GLY A 139 -16.38 -2.37 -11.56
N THR A 140 -16.48 -3.61 -11.08
CA THR A 140 -15.80 -4.04 -9.85
C THR A 140 -14.30 -4.26 -10.07
N LEU A 141 -13.53 -4.44 -8.99
CA LEU A 141 -12.08 -4.65 -9.06
C LEU A 141 -11.71 -5.91 -9.85
N THR A 142 -12.41 -7.01 -9.63
CA THR A 142 -12.17 -8.28 -10.34
C THR A 142 -12.52 -8.18 -11.83
N ALA A 143 -13.57 -7.42 -12.19
CA ALA A 143 -13.90 -7.14 -13.58
C ALA A 143 -12.82 -6.28 -14.25
N PHE A 144 -12.34 -5.24 -13.56
CA PHE A 144 -11.22 -4.42 -14.03
C PHE A 144 -9.95 -5.24 -14.26
N LEU A 145 -9.53 -6.04 -13.27
CA LEU A 145 -8.35 -6.91 -13.40
C LEU A 145 -8.50 -7.90 -14.55
N THR A 146 -9.67 -8.54 -14.70
CA THR A 146 -9.94 -9.47 -15.81
C THR A 146 -9.83 -8.77 -17.17
N ALA A 147 -10.36 -7.55 -17.27
CA ALA A 147 -10.36 -6.79 -18.51
C ALA A 147 -8.93 -6.34 -18.89
N VAL A 148 -8.17 -5.82 -17.94
CA VAL A 148 -6.78 -5.37 -18.15
C VAL A 148 -5.86 -6.55 -18.46
N LEU A 149 -5.85 -7.59 -17.61
CA LEU A 149 -4.95 -8.74 -17.77
C LEU A 149 -5.29 -9.57 -19.01
N GLY A 150 -6.55 -9.53 -19.45
CA GLY A 150 -7.00 -10.20 -20.67
C GLY A 150 -6.89 -9.36 -21.94
N GLY A 151 -6.28 -8.16 -21.86
CA GLY A 151 -6.11 -7.27 -23.00
C GLY A 151 -7.42 -6.74 -23.61
N ARG A 152 -8.53 -6.74 -22.85
CA ARG A 152 -9.85 -6.28 -23.33
C ARG A 152 -10.03 -4.78 -23.21
N ILE A 153 -9.26 -4.14 -22.33
CA ILE A 153 -9.20 -2.69 -22.20
C ILE A 153 -7.73 -2.26 -22.15
N GLU A 154 -7.45 -1.12 -22.75
CA GLU A 154 -6.20 -0.40 -22.57
C GLU A 154 -6.44 0.74 -21.59
N VAL A 155 -5.70 0.74 -20.49
CA VAL A 155 -5.69 1.86 -19.54
C VAL A 155 -4.54 2.76 -19.98
N PRO A 156 -4.77 4.03 -20.38
CA PRO A 156 -3.73 4.92 -20.90
C PRO A 156 -2.50 5.10 -19.98
N LEU A 157 -2.67 4.82 -18.69
CA LEU A 157 -1.66 4.96 -17.64
C LEU A 157 -0.80 3.71 -17.44
N PHE A 158 -1.13 2.60 -18.11
CA PHE A 158 -0.47 1.31 -17.99
C PHE A 158 0.38 1.00 -19.23
N PRO A 159 1.38 0.10 -19.11
CA PRO A 159 2.10 -0.40 -20.28
C PRO A 159 1.14 -1.09 -21.26
N VAL A 160 1.26 -0.77 -22.55
CA VAL A 160 0.43 -1.38 -23.62
C VAL A 160 0.56 -2.91 -23.63
N SER A 161 1.75 -3.44 -23.30
CA SER A 161 2.03 -4.87 -23.28
C SER A 161 1.44 -5.64 -22.10
N LEU A 162 0.77 -4.97 -21.14
CA LEU A 162 0.32 -5.61 -19.90
C LEU A 162 -0.67 -6.77 -20.13
N GLY A 163 -1.49 -6.67 -21.17
CA GLY A 163 -2.47 -7.70 -21.57
C GLY A 163 -2.00 -8.63 -22.70
N GLU A 164 -0.78 -8.47 -23.21
CA GLU A 164 -0.25 -9.28 -24.33
C GLU A 164 0.38 -10.59 -23.85
N ALA A 165 0.93 -10.61 -22.63
CA ALA A 165 1.53 -11.79 -22.01
C ALA A 165 0.49 -12.61 -21.23
N PRO A 166 0.68 -13.93 -21.07
CA PRO A 166 -0.15 -14.74 -20.19
C PRO A 166 -0.23 -14.14 -18.79
N ALA A 167 -1.44 -14.03 -18.24
CA ALA A 167 -1.63 -13.47 -16.92
C ALA A 167 -1.01 -14.38 -15.84
N GLY A 168 -0.29 -13.77 -14.91
CA GLY A 168 0.38 -14.44 -13.81
C GLY A 168 0.21 -13.71 -12.49
N PHE A 169 0.26 -14.46 -11.39
CA PHE A 169 0.24 -13.92 -10.04
C PHE A 169 1.49 -14.37 -9.30
N ALA A 170 2.21 -13.42 -8.71
CA ALA A 170 3.33 -13.70 -7.83
C ALA A 170 2.93 -13.40 -6.38
N PRO A 171 2.86 -14.42 -5.49
CA PRO A 171 2.60 -14.21 -4.07
C PRO A 171 3.65 -13.30 -3.43
N ALA A 172 3.22 -12.46 -2.50
CA ALA A 172 4.15 -11.68 -1.70
C ALA A 172 5.06 -12.61 -0.91
N ARG A 173 6.38 -12.37 -0.97
CA ARG A 173 7.31 -13.12 -0.12
C ARG A 173 7.08 -12.70 1.33
N PRO A 174 7.03 -13.66 2.27
CA PRO A 174 7.05 -13.32 3.69
C PRO A 174 8.31 -12.49 3.96
N VAL A 175 8.14 -11.23 4.35
CA VAL A 175 9.24 -10.47 4.92
C VAL A 175 9.44 -11.06 6.33
N PRO A 176 10.62 -11.60 6.67
CA PRO A 176 10.87 -12.00 8.05
C PRO A 176 10.54 -10.81 8.93
N ARG A 177 9.65 -10.97 9.91
CA ARG A 177 9.45 -9.94 10.93
C ARG A 177 10.84 -9.65 11.47
N GLN A 178 11.36 -8.45 11.25
CA GLN A 178 12.49 -8.00 12.05
C GLN A 178 12.02 -8.17 13.50
N PRO A 179 12.82 -8.82 14.37
CA PRO A 179 12.52 -8.83 15.78
C PRO A 179 12.25 -7.38 16.16
N GLY A 180 11.11 -7.13 16.84
CA GLY A 180 10.90 -5.85 17.49
C GLY A 180 12.15 -5.50 18.30
N PRO A 181 12.41 -4.20 18.57
CA PRO A 181 13.61 -3.78 19.30
C PRO A 181 13.81 -4.70 20.49
N LEU A 182 15.01 -5.33 20.57
CA LEU A 182 15.35 -6.31 21.59
C LEU A 182 14.87 -5.80 22.96
N PRO A 183 14.05 -6.57 23.71
CA PRO A 183 13.59 -6.14 25.02
C PRO A 183 14.82 -5.89 25.90
N GLY A 184 15.02 -4.63 26.29
CA GLY A 184 16.16 -4.19 27.11
C GLY A 184 16.97 -3.03 26.55
N HIS A 185 16.81 -2.65 25.27
CA HIS A 185 17.47 -1.45 24.76
C HIS A 185 16.53 -0.24 24.86
N ARG A 186 16.53 0.45 26.01
CA ARG A 186 15.93 1.79 26.10
C ARG A 186 16.62 2.68 25.05
N PRO A 187 15.89 3.32 24.12
CA PRO A 187 16.49 4.30 23.23
C PRO A 187 17.13 5.38 24.09
N VAL A 188 18.46 5.42 24.12
CA VAL A 188 19.17 6.52 24.79
C VAL A 188 18.92 7.75 23.96
N ASP A 189 18.35 8.78 24.58
CA ASP A 189 18.12 10.06 23.92
C ASP A 189 19.43 10.55 23.28
N THR A 190 19.39 10.77 21.97
CA THR A 190 20.55 11.24 21.21
C THR A 190 21.04 12.61 21.68
N GLY A 191 20.18 13.40 22.34
CA GLY A 191 20.58 14.63 23.03
C GLY A 191 21.59 14.36 24.15
N THR A 192 21.32 13.36 24.98
CA THR A 192 22.19 12.94 26.09
C THR A 192 23.59 12.52 25.60
N ILE A 193 23.65 11.71 24.54
CA ILE A 193 24.93 11.23 23.97
C ILE A 193 25.75 12.42 23.43
N ARG A 194 25.11 13.36 22.71
CA ARG A 194 25.79 14.55 22.17
C ARG A 194 26.34 15.45 23.27
N SER A 195 25.56 15.68 24.33
CA SER A 195 25.98 16.50 25.47
C SER A 195 27.21 15.92 26.17
N TRP A 196 27.22 14.60 26.40
CA TRP A 196 28.37 13.91 26.98
C TRP A 196 29.60 13.92 26.07
N ALA A 197 29.39 13.75 24.76
CA ALA A 197 30.46 13.71 23.78
C ALA A 197 31.17 15.07 23.69
N ARG A 198 30.39 16.16 23.62
CA ARG A 198 30.93 17.53 23.64
C ARG A 198 31.68 17.85 24.93
N ALA A 199 31.15 17.44 26.08
CA ALA A 199 31.81 17.61 27.36
C ALA A 199 33.17 16.88 27.44
N ARG A 200 33.43 15.92 26.54
CA ARG A 200 34.69 15.16 26.44
C ARG A 200 35.52 15.53 25.21
N GLY A 201 35.16 16.60 24.51
CA GLY A 201 35.92 17.12 23.37
C GLY A 201 35.70 16.37 22.05
N TYR A 202 34.68 15.52 21.94
CA TYR A 202 34.31 14.94 20.65
C TYR A 202 33.60 15.97 19.77
N ASP A 203 33.97 16.02 18.49
CA ASP A 203 33.24 16.79 17.49
C ASP A 203 32.00 16.00 17.04
N VAL A 204 30.81 16.55 17.31
CA VAL A 204 29.54 15.86 17.02
C VAL A 204 28.53 16.82 16.39
N PRO A 205 27.96 16.46 15.22
CA PRO A 205 26.95 17.27 14.55
C PRO A 205 25.77 17.63 15.47
N PRO A 206 25.21 18.85 15.36
CA PRO A 206 24.11 19.30 16.20
C PRO A 206 22.82 18.49 16.01
N ARG A 207 22.64 17.87 14.83
CA ARG A 207 21.50 17.03 14.49
C ARG A 207 21.95 15.88 13.58
N GLY A 208 21.07 14.91 13.37
CA GLY A 208 21.34 13.75 12.52
C GLY A 208 22.06 12.61 13.24
N ARG A 209 22.62 11.68 12.47
CA ARG A 209 23.24 10.45 13.00
C ARG A 209 24.45 10.81 13.88
N ILE A 210 24.53 10.20 15.06
CA ILE A 210 25.73 10.30 15.91
C ILE A 210 26.83 9.42 15.28
N PRO A 211 28.06 9.93 15.09
CA PRO A 211 29.18 9.14 14.59
C PRO A 211 29.36 7.85 15.40
N LEU A 212 29.69 6.75 14.72
CA LEU A 212 29.78 5.43 15.33
C LEU A 212 30.79 5.40 16.49
N GLU A 213 31.94 6.04 16.30
CA GLU A 213 33.00 6.18 17.31
C GLU A 213 32.50 6.82 18.62
N VAL A 214 31.58 7.78 18.53
CA VAL A 214 30.99 8.47 19.68
C VAL A 214 29.99 7.56 20.38
N ARG A 215 29.20 6.78 19.63
CA ARG A 215 28.30 5.77 20.21
C ARG A 215 29.07 4.69 20.96
N GLU A 216 30.11 4.15 20.35
CA GLU A 216 30.95 3.12 20.99
C GLU A 216 31.71 3.65 22.21
N ALA A 217 32.12 4.92 22.18
CA ALA A 217 32.72 5.59 23.34
C ALA A 217 31.71 5.80 24.47
N TRP A 218 30.48 6.19 24.13
CA TRP A 218 29.37 6.32 25.09
C TRP A 218 28.96 4.97 25.69
N GLU A 219 28.90 3.90 24.91
CA GLU A 219 28.56 2.56 25.42
C GLU A 219 29.64 2.03 26.38
N ARG A 220 30.91 2.38 26.15
CA ARG A 220 32.02 1.99 27.04
C ARG A 220 32.14 2.86 28.30
N ARG A 221 31.87 4.17 28.19
CA ARG A 221 32.27 5.18 29.21
C ARG A 221 31.17 6.17 29.60
N GLY A 222 29.99 6.02 29.02
CA GLY A 222 28.80 6.79 29.38
C GLY A 222 28.31 6.42 30.77
N PRO A 223 27.46 7.27 31.38
CA PRO A 223 26.71 6.89 32.57
C PRO A 223 25.89 5.64 32.24
N LYS A 224 26.15 4.55 32.96
CA LYS A 224 25.28 3.38 32.92
C LYS A 224 24.03 3.76 33.72
N GLY A 225 22.89 3.80 33.03
CA GLY A 225 21.59 3.99 33.68
C GLY A 225 21.20 2.79 34.52
#